data_AF-A0A5B0VQE7-F1
#
_entry.id   AF-A0A5B0VQE7-F1
#
_cell.length_a   1.000
_cell.length_b   1.000
_cell.length_c   1.000
_cell.angle_alpha   90.00
_cell.angle_beta   90.00
_cell.angle_gamma   90.00
#
_symmetry.space_group_name_H-M   'P 1'
#
loop_
_entity.id
_entity.type
_entity.pdbx_description
1 polymer ?
#
loop_
_entity_poly.entity_id
_entity_poly.type
_entity_poly.pdbx_seq_one_letter_code
_entity_poly.pdbx_strand_id
1 'polypeptide(L)'
;MQKTAPFLFSLMVLVLAGCQSLPEGPKPTADNTILLSSEHCLSEYLKDLDKEHYGPCLRITEVNGQQPAIRDDGFIELPVARALTLNTSCVYRHADGTPIPLTVETAEFRITNETFTKPGQRWYLHAQEQARGVIGCKPTLSRSIYPTYKTE
;
A
#
# COMPACT_ATOMS: atom_id res chain seq x y z
N MET A 1 43.35 -60.80 -22.50
CA MET A 1 42.67 -61.12 -21.22
C MET A 1 41.74 -59.95 -20.89
N GLN A 2 40.45 -60.24 -20.69
CA GLN A 2 39.38 -59.31 -20.36
C GLN A 2 39.50 -58.73 -18.94
N LYS A 3 38.90 -57.55 -18.72
CA LYS A 3 38.01 -57.16 -17.58
C LYS A 3 37.59 -55.68 -17.79
N THR A 4 36.39 -55.37 -18.29
CA THR A 4 35.13 -55.02 -17.55
C THR A 4 35.33 -53.90 -16.51
N ALA A 5 34.56 -52.80 -16.41
CA ALA A 5 33.28 -52.38 -16.97
C ALA A 5 33.07 -50.86 -16.65
N PRO A 6 31.86 -50.33 -16.37
CA PRO A 6 30.93 -49.66 -17.29
C PRO A 6 30.63 -48.20 -16.87
N PHE A 7 30.20 -47.30 -17.75
CA PHE A 7 29.57 -46.04 -17.28
C PHE A 7 28.55 -45.47 -18.29
N LEU A 8 27.27 -45.60 -17.91
CA LEU A 8 26.13 -44.68 -18.07
C LEU A 8 26.00 -43.94 -19.43
N PHE A 9 25.09 -44.33 -20.33
CA PHE A 9 23.63 -44.19 -20.27
C PHE A 9 23.13 -42.79 -19.86
N SER A 10 22.34 -42.19 -20.75
CA SER A 10 21.43 -41.07 -20.53
C SER A 10 22.04 -39.65 -20.58
N LEU A 11 22.26 -39.14 -21.80
CA LEU A 11 22.21 -37.70 -22.04
C LEU A 11 20.75 -37.31 -22.30
N MET A 12 20.08 -37.02 -21.19
CA MET A 12 18.68 -36.64 -21.05
C MET A 12 18.43 -35.29 -21.73
N VAL A 13 17.43 -35.26 -22.61
CA VAL A 13 16.91 -34.08 -23.30
C VAL A 13 16.38 -33.08 -22.26
N LEU A 14 17.06 -31.94 -22.09
CA LEU A 14 16.57 -30.82 -21.30
C LEU A 14 15.65 -29.95 -22.19
N VAL A 15 14.35 -30.22 -22.13
CA VAL A 15 13.32 -29.30 -22.62
C VAL A 15 13.11 -28.24 -21.54
N LEU A 16 13.72 -27.06 -21.69
CA LEU A 16 13.38 -25.89 -20.87
C LEU A 16 12.04 -25.31 -21.35
N ALA A 17 10.93 -25.88 -20.88
CA ALA A 17 9.64 -25.19 -20.86
C ALA A 17 9.59 -24.29 -19.61
N GLY A 18 10.29 -23.15 -19.67
CA GLY A 18 10.16 -22.11 -18.68
C GLY A 18 8.91 -21.27 -18.94
N CYS A 19 7.76 -21.67 -18.40
CA CYS A 19 6.64 -20.75 -18.23
C CYS A 19 7.05 -19.69 -17.21
N GLN A 20 7.46 -18.51 -17.70
CA GLN A 20 7.57 -17.33 -16.87
C GLN A 20 6.16 -16.95 -16.39
N SER A 21 5.82 -17.33 -15.16
CA SER A 21 4.69 -16.75 -14.45
C SER A 21 5.02 -15.29 -14.17
N LEU A 22 4.65 -14.41 -15.11
CA LEU A 22 4.59 -12.97 -14.85
C LEU A 22 3.61 -12.75 -13.68
N PRO A 23 3.92 -11.83 -12.75
CA PRO A 23 2.96 -11.39 -11.75
C PRO A 23 1.73 -10.89 -12.50
N GLU A 24 0.56 -11.41 -12.15
CA GLU A 24 -0.70 -10.96 -12.72
C GLU A 24 -0.80 -9.44 -12.50
N GLY A 25 -0.95 -8.69 -13.60
CA GLY A 25 -1.06 -7.25 -13.56
C GLY A 25 -2.26 -6.81 -12.70
N PRO A 26 -2.36 -5.51 -12.36
CA PRO A 26 -3.44 -5.02 -11.51
C PRO A 26 -4.81 -5.46 -12.04
N LYS A 27 -5.56 -6.22 -11.23
CA LYS A 27 -6.91 -6.67 -11.61
C LYS A 27 -7.77 -5.42 -11.91
N PRO A 28 -8.55 -5.42 -13.00
CA PRO A 28 -9.40 -4.29 -13.36
C PRO A 28 -10.35 -3.95 -12.20
N THR A 29 -10.58 -2.64 -12.00
CA THR A 29 -11.58 -2.13 -11.06
C THR A 29 -12.98 -2.40 -11.57
N ALA A 30 -13.95 -2.63 -10.67
CA ALA A 30 -15.35 -2.60 -11.06
C ALA A 30 -15.72 -1.25 -11.72
N ASP A 31 -16.60 -1.29 -12.72
CA ASP A 31 -17.11 -0.10 -13.38
C ASP A 31 -17.65 0.87 -12.32
N ASN A 32 -17.20 2.14 -12.37
CA ASN A 32 -17.58 3.21 -11.45
C ASN A 32 -16.98 3.18 -10.02
N THR A 33 -15.79 2.61 -9.84
CA THR A 33 -15.05 2.62 -8.57
C THR A 33 -13.70 3.34 -8.66
N ILE A 34 -13.17 3.76 -7.51
CA ILE A 34 -11.76 4.15 -7.32
C ILE A 34 -11.05 3.10 -6.47
N LEU A 35 -9.72 3.15 -6.47
CA LEU A 35 -8.86 2.38 -5.56
C LEU A 35 -8.29 3.30 -4.49
N LEU A 36 -8.54 2.99 -3.22
CA LEU A 36 -7.92 3.66 -2.09
C LEU A 36 -6.97 2.68 -1.38
N SER A 37 -5.72 3.08 -1.14
CA SER A 37 -4.78 2.23 -0.40
C SER A 37 -5.33 1.94 0.99
N SER A 38 -5.36 0.68 1.42
CA SER A 38 -5.88 0.31 2.74
C SER A 38 -4.96 0.77 3.87
N GLU A 39 -3.68 0.93 3.57
CA GLU A 39 -2.65 1.41 4.47
C GLU A 39 -1.68 2.34 3.73
N HIS A 40 -1.13 3.32 4.42
CA HIS A 40 -0.05 4.15 3.90
C HIS A 40 0.91 4.55 5.02
N CYS A 41 2.20 4.32 4.79
CA CYS A 41 3.26 4.58 5.75
C CYS A 41 4.12 5.75 5.29
N LEU A 42 4.12 6.81 6.09
CA LEU A 42 4.83 8.04 5.76
C LEU A 42 6.34 7.85 5.92
N SER A 43 7.10 8.22 4.90
CA SER A 43 8.57 8.30 5.01
C SER A 43 9.09 9.52 4.28
N GLU A 44 10.15 10.12 4.83
CA GLU A 44 10.81 11.30 4.28
C GLU A 44 12.31 11.08 4.28
N TYR A 45 12.95 11.22 3.13
CA TYR A 45 14.40 11.19 3.05
C TYR A 45 15.01 12.54 3.47
N LEU A 46 15.82 12.52 4.53
CA LEU A 46 16.46 13.69 5.10
C LEU A 46 17.84 13.87 4.50
N LYS A 47 17.95 14.77 3.51
CA LYS A 47 19.22 15.06 2.82
C LYS A 47 20.35 15.44 3.77
N ASP A 48 20.08 16.21 4.81
CA ASP A 48 21.08 16.68 5.77
C ASP A 48 21.68 15.54 6.62
N LEU A 49 20.94 14.43 6.76
CA LEU A 49 21.34 13.27 7.57
C LEU A 49 21.66 12.03 6.71
N ASP A 50 21.53 12.15 5.38
CA ASP A 50 21.63 11.04 4.42
C ASP A 50 20.86 9.79 4.88
N LYS A 51 19.62 10.00 5.35
CA LYS A 51 18.84 8.94 6.00
C LYS A 51 17.33 9.09 5.79
N GLU A 52 16.66 7.96 5.62
CA GLU A 52 15.19 7.88 5.66
C GLU A 52 14.66 8.09 7.09
N HIS A 53 13.69 8.99 7.23
CA HIS A 53 12.93 9.19 8.44
C HIS A 53 11.54 8.55 8.31
N TYR A 54 11.24 7.63 9.22
CA TYR A 54 9.94 6.95 9.24
C TYR A 54 8.93 7.75 10.06
N GLY A 55 7.94 8.29 9.38
CA GLY A 55 6.75 8.88 9.98
C GLY A 55 5.68 7.83 10.29
N PRO A 56 4.48 8.27 10.72
CA PRO A 56 3.39 7.38 11.08
C PRO A 56 2.82 6.61 9.88
N CYS A 57 2.28 5.42 10.15
CA CYS A 57 1.43 4.68 9.22
C CYS A 57 -0.03 4.92 9.54
N LEU A 58 -0.85 5.15 8.52
CA LEU A 58 -2.30 5.17 8.61
C LEU A 58 -2.84 3.87 8.00
N ARG A 59 -3.78 3.23 8.70
CA ARG A 59 -4.56 2.10 8.20
C ARG A 59 -6.05 2.41 8.27
N ILE A 60 -6.80 2.06 7.23
CA ILE A 60 -8.25 2.10 7.22
C ILE A 60 -8.76 0.88 7.98
N THR A 61 -9.49 1.11 9.07
CA THR A 61 -10.05 0.04 9.90
C THR A 61 -11.48 -0.29 9.52
N GLU A 62 -12.27 0.71 9.10
CA GLU A 62 -13.67 0.53 8.73
C GLU A 62 -14.09 1.48 7.59
N VAL A 63 -15.07 1.05 6.80
CA VAL A 63 -15.81 1.84 5.82
C VAL A 63 -17.29 1.75 6.20
N ASN A 64 -17.90 2.88 6.56
CA ASN A 64 -19.28 2.94 7.09
C ASN A 64 -19.54 1.94 8.24
N GLY A 65 -18.58 1.79 9.15
CA GLY A 65 -18.67 0.87 10.30
C GLY A 65 -18.54 -0.61 9.95
N GLN A 66 -18.13 -0.94 8.71
CA GLN A 66 -17.86 -2.32 8.29
C GLN A 66 -16.38 -2.50 7.97
N GLN A 67 -15.85 -3.69 8.23
CA GLN A 67 -14.47 -4.02 7.88
C GLN A 67 -14.26 -3.90 6.36
N PRO A 68 -13.21 -3.21 5.89
CA PRO A 68 -12.96 -3.05 4.46
C PRO A 68 -12.65 -4.39 3.79
N ALA A 69 -13.17 -4.60 2.59
CA ALA A 69 -12.76 -5.68 1.71
C ALA A 69 -11.45 -5.27 1.00
N ILE A 70 -10.32 -5.71 1.56
CA ILE A 70 -8.99 -5.42 1.02
C ILE A 70 -8.67 -6.43 -0.08
N ARG A 71 -8.27 -5.93 -1.25
CA ARG A 71 -7.83 -6.74 -2.39
C ARG A 71 -6.40 -7.25 -2.19
N ASP A 72 -6.00 -8.21 -3.02
CA ASP A 72 -4.63 -8.77 -3.01
C ASP A 72 -3.54 -7.71 -3.24
N ASP A 73 -3.88 -6.59 -3.90
CA ASP A 73 -2.98 -5.48 -4.17
C ASP A 73 -2.90 -4.44 -3.03
N GLY A 74 -3.60 -4.67 -1.91
CA GLY A 74 -3.61 -3.76 -0.76
C GLY A 74 -4.51 -2.54 -0.92
N PHE A 75 -5.40 -2.53 -1.92
CA PHE A 75 -6.38 -1.46 -2.13
C PHE A 75 -7.78 -1.91 -1.73
N ILE A 76 -8.62 -0.92 -1.41
CA ILE A 76 -10.08 -1.07 -1.26
C ILE A 76 -10.76 -0.37 -2.43
N GLU A 77 -11.83 -0.98 -2.95
CA GLU A 77 -12.66 -0.35 -3.96
C GLU A 77 -13.74 0.50 -3.31
N LEU A 78 -13.80 1.78 -3.68
CA LEU A 78 -14.85 2.68 -3.22
C LEU A 78 -15.65 3.22 -4.40
N PRO A 79 -16.98 3.36 -4.27
CA PRO A 79 -17.81 3.95 -5.32
C PRO A 79 -17.50 5.43 -5.55
N VAL A 80 -17.53 5.84 -6.80
CA VAL A 80 -17.50 7.25 -7.22
C VAL A 80 -18.81 7.94 -6.80
N ALA A 81 -18.73 9.23 -6.50
CA ALA A 81 -19.86 10.11 -6.20
C ALA A 81 -20.76 9.66 -5.03
N ARG A 82 -20.19 8.98 -4.03
CA ARG A 82 -20.90 8.50 -2.85
C ARG A 82 -20.22 8.94 -1.55
N ALA A 83 -21.02 9.46 -0.63
CA ALA A 83 -20.59 9.81 0.70
C ALA A 83 -20.34 8.55 1.54
N LEU A 84 -19.19 8.52 2.21
CA LEU A 84 -18.73 7.41 3.05
C LEU A 84 -17.98 7.97 4.25
N THR A 85 -17.99 7.24 5.35
CA THR A 85 -17.19 7.51 6.53
C THR A 85 -16.12 6.44 6.66
N LEU A 86 -14.86 6.84 6.71
CA LEU A 86 -13.74 5.95 7.01
C LEU A 86 -13.34 6.09 8.46
N ASN A 87 -13.18 4.98 9.17
CA ASN A 87 -12.43 4.96 10.42
C ASN A 87 -11.01 4.53 10.11
N THR A 88 -10.07 5.26 10.70
CA THR A 88 -8.63 5.06 10.47
C THR A 88 -7.91 4.93 11.79
N SER A 89 -6.77 4.26 11.76
CA SER A 89 -5.82 4.17 12.86
C SER A 89 -4.46 4.63 12.38
N CYS A 90 -3.81 5.51 13.13
CA CYS A 90 -2.44 5.93 12.91
C CYS A 90 -1.53 5.33 13.99
N VAL A 91 -0.33 4.90 13.61
CA VAL A 91 0.70 4.44 14.54
C VAL A 91 2.06 5.02 14.15
N TYR A 92 2.76 5.62 15.11
CA TYR A 92 4.12 6.12 14.90
C TYR A 92 5.12 4.98 14.87
N ARG A 93 6.30 5.25 14.29
CA ARG A 93 7.33 4.24 14.12
C ARG A 93 8.67 4.71 14.67
N HIS A 94 9.45 3.74 15.13
CA HIS A 94 10.85 3.92 15.45
C HIS A 94 11.67 4.18 14.17
N ALA A 95 12.92 4.59 14.35
CA ALA A 95 13.85 4.87 13.25
C ALA A 95 14.24 3.63 12.42
N ASP A 96 13.84 2.43 12.86
CA ASP A 96 13.98 1.16 12.12
C ASP A 96 12.67 0.76 11.40
N GLY A 97 11.61 1.56 11.51
CA GLY A 97 10.30 1.30 10.91
C GLY A 97 9.37 0.43 11.76
N THR A 98 9.78 0.00 12.95
CA THR A 98 8.90 -0.77 13.85
C THR A 98 7.85 0.14 14.50
N PRO A 99 6.58 -0.31 14.66
CA PRO A 99 5.53 0.51 15.26
C PRO A 99 5.78 0.75 16.75
N ILE A 100 5.35 1.91 17.25
CA ILE A 100 5.37 2.31 18.66
C ILE A 100 3.95 2.11 19.22
N PRO A 101 3.65 1.01 19.93
CA PRO A 101 2.27 0.63 20.26
C PRO A 101 1.50 1.66 21.11
N LEU A 102 2.21 2.48 21.89
CA LEU A 102 1.62 3.52 22.75
C LEU A 102 1.19 4.79 21.99
N THR A 103 1.39 4.84 20.68
CA THR A 103 1.09 6.01 19.83
C THR A 103 -0.10 5.78 18.91
N VAL A 104 -0.85 4.70 19.15
CA VAL A 104 -2.03 4.38 18.35
C VAL A 104 -3.12 5.41 18.59
N GLU A 105 -3.49 6.12 17.53
CA GLU A 105 -4.60 7.05 17.52
C GLU A 105 -5.60 6.66 16.45
N THR A 106 -6.86 7.08 16.61
CA THR A 106 -7.90 6.86 15.61
C THR A 106 -8.46 8.19 15.12
N ALA A 107 -8.87 8.22 13.86
CA ALA A 107 -9.50 9.39 13.26
C ALA A 107 -10.59 8.96 12.27
N GLU A 108 -11.66 9.75 12.22
CA GLU A 108 -12.69 9.65 11.19
C GLU A 108 -12.27 10.51 9.99
N PHE A 109 -12.43 9.96 8.77
CA PHE A 109 -12.30 10.71 7.53
C PHE A 109 -13.58 10.63 6.72
N ARG A 110 -14.14 11.80 6.36
CA ARG A 110 -15.40 11.89 5.61
C ARG A 110 -15.12 12.06 4.13
N ILE A 111 -15.66 11.12 3.35
CA ILE A 111 -15.77 11.22 1.90
C ILE A 111 -17.14 11.81 1.58
N THR A 112 -17.15 12.83 0.73
CA THR A 112 -18.38 13.43 0.18
C THR A 112 -18.66 12.91 -1.22
N ASN A 113 -19.86 13.16 -1.73
CA ASN A 113 -20.23 12.87 -3.12
C ASN A 113 -19.36 13.60 -4.16
N GLU A 114 -18.56 14.58 -3.74
CA GLU A 114 -17.69 15.38 -4.61
C GLU A 114 -16.21 14.97 -4.50
N THR A 115 -15.87 14.11 -3.54
CA THR A 115 -14.47 13.73 -3.25
C THR A 115 -13.90 12.87 -4.38
N PHE A 116 -14.65 11.86 -4.81
CA PHE A 116 -14.27 10.98 -5.92
C PHE A 116 -15.26 11.18 -7.06
N THR A 117 -14.82 11.83 -8.13
CA THR A 117 -15.67 12.18 -9.28
C THR A 117 -15.32 11.40 -10.55
N LYS A 118 -14.16 10.74 -10.59
CA LYS A 118 -13.68 9.98 -11.74
C LYS A 118 -13.30 8.57 -11.34
N PRO A 119 -13.84 7.52 -12.01
CA PRO A 119 -13.47 6.14 -11.73
C PRO A 119 -12.04 5.82 -12.18
N GLY A 120 -11.53 4.67 -11.73
CA GLY A 120 -10.22 4.12 -12.11
C GLY A 120 -9.04 4.86 -11.49
N GLN A 121 -9.27 5.85 -10.64
CA GLN A 121 -8.22 6.61 -9.98
C GLN A 121 -7.69 5.88 -8.74
N ARG A 122 -6.39 6.04 -8.48
CA ARG A 122 -5.73 5.58 -7.26
C ARG A 122 -5.56 6.73 -6.29
N TRP A 123 -5.85 6.47 -5.03
CA TRP A 123 -5.82 7.42 -3.94
C TRP A 123 -5.11 6.82 -2.73
N TYR A 124 -4.57 7.72 -1.91
CA TYR A 124 -3.80 7.41 -0.70
C TYR A 124 -4.27 8.33 0.41
N LEU A 125 -4.45 7.76 1.60
CA LEU A 125 -4.79 8.51 2.80
C LEU A 125 -3.56 8.55 3.71
N HIS A 126 -2.98 9.73 3.83
CA HIS A 126 -1.76 9.97 4.61
C HIS A 126 -2.11 10.19 6.07
N ALA A 127 -1.34 9.63 6.99
CA ALA A 127 -1.49 9.89 8.43
C ALA A 127 -1.35 11.38 8.78
N GLN A 128 -0.47 12.08 8.05
CA GLN A 128 -0.08 13.48 8.24
C GLN A 128 0.46 14.07 6.92
N GLU A 129 0.62 15.39 6.87
CA GLU A 129 1.18 16.13 5.73
C GLU A 129 2.72 16.11 5.66
N GLN A 130 3.42 15.67 6.72
CA GLN A 130 4.88 15.61 6.79
C GLN A 130 5.32 14.56 7.83
N ALA A 131 6.54 14.03 7.71
CA ALA A 131 7.01 12.96 8.59
C ALA A 131 7.54 13.47 9.95
N ARG A 132 7.97 14.73 10.02
CA ARG A 132 8.60 15.33 11.22
C ARG A 132 7.73 16.38 11.87
N GLY A 133 7.88 16.53 13.19
CA GLY A 133 7.28 17.63 13.96
C GLY A 133 5.75 17.63 14.03
N VAL A 134 5.13 16.50 13.66
CA VAL A 134 3.68 16.30 13.69
C VAL A 134 3.32 15.31 14.79
N ILE A 135 2.19 15.56 15.42
CA ILE A 135 1.61 14.70 16.45
C ILE A 135 0.16 14.43 16.06
N GLY A 136 -0.26 13.20 16.32
CA GLY A 136 -1.61 12.71 16.12
C GLY A 136 -1.94 12.21 14.72
N CYS A 137 -3.22 11.84 14.53
CA CYS A 137 -3.77 11.29 13.29
C CYS A 137 -4.62 12.34 12.56
N LYS A 138 -4.09 12.92 11.47
CA LYS A 138 -4.80 13.89 10.61
C LYS A 138 -4.88 13.36 9.17
N PRO A 139 -5.82 12.44 8.89
CA PRO A 139 -5.92 11.80 7.59
C PRO A 139 -6.04 12.82 6.45
N THR A 140 -5.11 12.75 5.49
CA THR A 140 -5.04 13.67 4.36
C THR A 140 -5.07 12.90 3.06
N LEU A 141 -6.06 13.16 2.22
CA LEU A 141 -6.26 12.44 0.96
C LEU A 141 -5.39 13.02 -0.15
N SER A 142 -4.70 12.16 -0.90
CA SER A 142 -3.87 12.54 -2.05
C SER A 142 -3.89 11.46 -3.13
N ARG A 143 -3.55 11.85 -4.37
CA ARG A 143 -3.27 10.88 -5.45
C ARG A 143 -1.81 10.43 -5.49
N SER A 144 -0.95 11.06 -4.68
CA SER A 144 0.46 10.74 -4.58
C SER A 144 0.73 9.86 -3.36
N ILE A 145 1.68 8.94 -3.49
CA ILE A 145 2.26 8.19 -2.36
C ILE A 145 3.19 9.05 -1.50
N TYR A 146 3.58 10.23 -1.98
CA TYR A 146 4.39 11.15 -1.20
C TYR A 146 3.48 12.22 -0.60
N PRO A 147 3.62 12.52 0.70
CA PRO A 147 2.94 13.64 1.32
C PRO A 147 3.40 14.92 0.62
N THR A 148 2.48 15.61 -0.03
CA THR A 148 2.80 16.82 -0.77
C THR A 148 3.02 17.96 0.20
N TYR A 149 4.29 18.33 0.46
CA TYR A 149 4.61 19.69 0.92
C TYR A 149 4.55 20.72 -0.23
N LYS A 150 4.40 20.24 -1.47
CA LYS A 150 4.15 21.03 -2.68
C LYS A 150 3.20 20.27 -3.59
N THR A 151 1.99 20.77 -3.72
CA THR A 151 1.22 20.63 -4.96
C THR A 151 1.85 21.55 -5.99
N GLU A 152 2.41 20.99 -7.05
CA GLU A 152 2.41 21.68 -8.35
C GLU A 152 1.15 21.25 -9.12
#